data_AF-A0A101HQL1-F1
#
_entry.id   AF-A0A101HQL1-F1
#
_cell.length_a   1.000
_cell.length_b   1.000
_cell.length_c   1.000
_cell.angle_alpha   90.00
_cell.angle_beta   90.00
_cell.angle_gamma   90.00
#
_symmetry.space_group_name_H-M   'P 1'
#
loop_
_entity.id
_entity.type
_entity.pdbx_description
1 polymer ?
#
loop_
_entity_poly.entity_id
_entity_poly.type
_entity_poly.pdbx_seq_one_letter_code
_entity_poly.pdbx_strand_id
1 'polypeptide(L)'
;AFKLHDQSCNGLEFYVADRNTIKPLELALDIIATLIRLWPEKFDWDVHYHGTSIPLNKMWDGRYHFDLIMGEERYREELMKGATSAELSRLWEDEQREFESLIEEFRIY
;
A
#
# COMPACT_ATOMS: atom_id res chain seq x y z
N ALA A 1 -2.19 -6.15 -19.98
CA ALA A 1 -3.66 -6.27 -20.03
C ALA A 1 -4.22 -5.96 -18.66
N PHE A 2 -5.34 -5.22 -18.54
CA PHE A 2 -5.97 -4.98 -17.25
C PHE A 2 -6.55 -6.28 -16.68
N LYS A 3 -6.33 -6.55 -15.39
CA LYS A 3 -6.64 -7.84 -14.73
C LYS A 3 -8.11 -8.28 -14.87
N LEU A 4 -9.03 -7.33 -15.03
CA LEU A 4 -10.48 -7.57 -15.06
C LEU A 4 -11.14 -7.09 -16.37
N HIS A 5 -10.40 -7.10 -17.48
CA HIS A 5 -10.97 -6.78 -18.80
C HIS A 5 -12.21 -7.65 -19.10
N ASP A 6 -13.26 -7.04 -19.68
CA ASP A 6 -14.57 -7.66 -19.97
C ASP A 6 -15.32 -8.26 -18.77
N GLN A 7 -14.93 -7.92 -17.53
CA GLN A 7 -15.61 -8.40 -16.33
C GLN A 7 -16.36 -7.26 -15.61
N SER A 8 -17.55 -7.57 -15.11
CA SER A 8 -18.30 -6.65 -14.25
C SER A 8 -17.53 -6.44 -12.95
N CYS A 9 -17.06 -5.22 -12.72
CA CYS A 9 -16.36 -4.83 -11.50
C CYS A 9 -17.35 -4.28 -10.48
N ASN A 10 -17.27 -4.75 -9.24
CA ASN A 10 -17.96 -4.16 -8.10
C ASN A 10 -16.91 -3.56 -7.17
N GLY A 11 -17.15 -2.36 -6.65
CA GLY A 11 -16.16 -1.65 -5.86
C GLY A 11 -16.78 -0.57 -4.99
N LEU A 12 -15.90 0.18 -4.34
CA LEU A 12 -16.25 1.32 -3.51
C LEU A 12 -15.74 2.60 -4.18
N GLU A 13 -16.55 3.63 -4.16
CA GLU A 13 -16.15 4.99 -4.52
C GLU A 13 -16.00 5.81 -3.24
N PHE A 14 -14.85 6.46 -3.07
CA PHE A 14 -14.58 7.32 -1.92
C PHE A 14 -14.68 8.78 -2.33
N TYR A 15 -15.67 9.48 -1.78
CA TYR A 15 -15.81 10.92 -1.97
C TYR A 15 -15.09 11.68 -0.84
N VAL A 16 -14.08 12.48 -1.22
CA VAL A 16 -13.31 13.28 -0.26
C VAL A 16 -13.98 14.63 -0.06
N ALA A 17 -14.67 14.79 1.07
CA ALA A 17 -15.38 16.02 1.41
C ALA A 17 -14.45 17.16 1.85
N ASP A 18 -13.35 16.84 2.53
CA ASP A 18 -12.30 17.80 2.93
C ASP A 18 -10.92 17.16 2.70
N ARG A 19 -10.07 17.87 1.94
CA ARG A 19 -8.72 17.43 1.56
C ARG A 19 -7.71 17.61 2.67
N ASN A 20 -7.97 18.47 3.64
CA ASN A 20 -7.04 18.73 4.74
C ASN A 20 -7.17 17.72 5.88
N THR A 21 -8.27 16.96 5.91
CA THR A 21 -8.55 15.99 6.97
C THR A 21 -8.36 14.54 6.53
N ILE A 22 -8.37 14.27 5.22
CA ILE A 22 -8.16 12.91 4.73
C ILE A 22 -6.75 12.43 5.06
N LYS A 23 -6.65 11.18 5.46
CA LYS A 23 -5.38 10.47 5.63
C LYS A 23 -5.32 9.32 4.62
N PRO A 24 -4.83 9.56 3.39
CA PRO A 24 -4.95 8.60 2.30
C PRO A 24 -4.24 7.27 2.58
N LEU A 25 -3.08 7.32 3.23
CA LEU A 25 -2.35 6.11 3.61
C LEU A 25 -3.13 5.29 4.64
N GLU A 26 -3.65 5.93 5.69
CA GLU A 26 -4.46 5.22 6.69
C GLU A 26 -5.68 4.56 6.05
N LEU A 27 -6.41 5.30 5.18
CA LEU A 27 -7.56 4.78 4.44
C LEU A 27 -7.19 3.56 3.57
N ALA A 28 -6.07 3.62 2.83
CA ALA A 28 -5.64 2.53 1.98
C ALA A 28 -5.30 1.27 2.81
N LEU A 29 -4.58 1.44 3.92
CA LEU A 29 -4.24 0.34 4.84
C LEU A 29 -5.49 -0.25 5.49
N ASP A 30 -6.45 0.58 5.89
CA ASP A 30 -7.72 0.13 6.48
C ASP A 30 -8.58 -0.67 5.49
N ILE A 31 -8.59 -0.29 4.21
CA ILE A 31 -9.23 -1.07 3.15
C ILE A 31 -8.56 -2.44 3.07
N ILE A 32 -7.23 -2.50 2.98
CA ILE A 32 -6.49 -3.77 2.87
C ILE A 32 -6.73 -4.65 4.10
N ALA A 33 -6.61 -4.11 5.31
CA ALA A 33 -6.89 -4.82 6.56
C ALA A 33 -8.32 -5.36 6.61
N THR A 34 -9.28 -4.58 6.11
CA THR A 34 -10.68 -5.00 5.99
C THR A 34 -10.84 -6.15 4.99
N LEU A 35 -10.16 -6.10 3.83
CA LEU A 35 -10.19 -7.20 2.85
C LEU A 35 -9.59 -8.49 3.41
N ILE A 36 -8.44 -8.40 4.10
CA ILE A 36 -7.79 -9.53 4.78
C ILE A 36 -8.76 -10.17 5.78
N ARG A 37 -9.45 -9.35 6.59
CA ARG A 37 -10.39 -9.82 7.62
C ARG A 37 -11.68 -10.42 7.04
N LEU A 38 -12.25 -9.81 6.00
CA LEU A 38 -13.52 -10.25 5.41
C LEU A 38 -13.36 -11.49 4.52
N TRP A 39 -12.22 -11.62 3.83
CA TRP A 39 -11.99 -12.67 2.85
C TRP A 39 -10.58 -13.28 2.97
N PRO A 40 -10.17 -13.80 4.15
CA PRO A 40 -8.81 -14.30 4.37
C PRO A 40 -8.42 -15.41 3.38
N GLU A 41 -9.36 -16.31 3.07
CA GLU A 41 -9.14 -17.45 2.15
C GLU A 41 -8.94 -17.04 0.68
N LYS A 42 -9.31 -15.80 0.31
CA LYS A 42 -9.26 -15.29 -1.06
C LYS A 42 -8.27 -14.14 -1.24
N PHE A 43 -7.78 -13.59 -0.13
CA PHE A 43 -6.82 -12.49 -0.16
C PHE A 43 -5.45 -13.05 -0.53
N ASP A 44 -4.76 -12.39 -1.46
CA ASP A 44 -3.41 -12.75 -1.87
C ASP A 44 -2.62 -11.49 -2.24
N TRP A 45 -1.34 -11.48 -1.89
CA TRP A 45 -0.43 -10.38 -2.20
C TRP A 45 0.11 -10.54 -3.61
N ASP A 46 0.07 -9.48 -4.41
CA ASP A 46 0.53 -9.56 -5.80
C ASP A 46 2.07 -9.68 -5.87
N VAL A 47 2.52 -10.67 -6.64
CA VAL A 47 3.92 -10.91 -6.98
C VAL A 47 4.28 -10.36 -8.38
N HIS A 48 3.30 -9.87 -9.15
CA HIS A 48 3.49 -9.40 -10.52
C HIS A 48 3.71 -7.88 -10.57
N TYR A 49 4.72 -7.47 -11.34
CA TYR A 49 4.93 -6.08 -11.72
C TYR A 49 4.34 -5.85 -13.12
N HIS A 50 3.42 -4.89 -13.28
CA HIS A 50 2.85 -4.41 -14.56
C HIS A 50 2.41 -5.48 -15.58
N GLY A 51 1.81 -6.59 -15.13
CA GLY A 51 1.27 -7.61 -16.03
C GLY A 51 2.33 -8.34 -16.87
N THR A 52 3.62 -8.12 -16.59
CA THR A 52 4.67 -9.02 -17.01
C THR A 52 4.80 -10.09 -15.95
N SER A 53 4.34 -11.30 -16.27
CA SER A 53 4.90 -12.48 -15.63
C SER A 53 6.42 -12.38 -15.77
N ILE A 54 7.12 -12.13 -14.67
CA ILE A 54 8.58 -12.26 -14.67
C ILE A 54 8.83 -13.68 -15.16
N PRO A 55 9.54 -13.87 -16.29
CA PRO A 55 9.71 -15.21 -16.84
C PRO A 55 10.38 -16.09 -15.76
N LEU A 56 9.90 -17.32 -15.61
CA LEU A 56 10.31 -18.32 -14.62
C LEU A 56 11.85 -18.56 -14.54
N ASN A 57 12.62 -18.02 -15.48
CA ASN A 57 14.07 -18.06 -15.52
C ASN A 57 14.77 -16.90 -14.77
N LYS A 58 14.03 -15.89 -14.31
CA LYS A 58 14.48 -14.97 -13.25
C LYS A 58 13.81 -15.42 -11.96
N MET A 59 14.61 -16.05 -11.11
CA MET A 59 14.24 -16.51 -9.77
C MET A 59 13.48 -15.38 -9.07
N TRP A 60 12.26 -15.67 -8.63
CA TRP A 60 11.50 -14.77 -7.76
C TRP A 60 12.43 -14.34 -6.62
N ASP A 61 12.63 -13.05 -6.46
CA ASP A 61 13.55 -12.50 -5.46
C ASP A 61 12.93 -12.44 -4.06
N GLY A 62 11.75 -13.04 -3.88
CA GLY A 62 11.02 -13.11 -2.62
C GLY A 62 10.21 -11.86 -2.29
N ARG A 63 10.25 -10.80 -3.11
CA ARG A 63 9.60 -9.52 -2.77
C ARG A 63 8.20 -9.42 -3.35
N TYR A 64 7.27 -8.92 -2.55
CA TYR A 64 5.92 -8.58 -3.00
C TYR A 64 5.91 -7.20 -3.65
N HIS A 65 5.04 -6.99 -4.63
CA HIS A 65 4.93 -5.68 -5.30
C HIS A 65 4.48 -4.60 -4.31
N PHE A 66 3.63 -4.95 -3.34
CA PHE A 66 3.24 -4.06 -2.26
C PHE A 66 4.46 -3.55 -1.47
N ASP A 67 5.36 -4.46 -1.08
CA ASP A 67 6.58 -4.11 -0.32
C ASP A 67 7.48 -3.16 -1.12
N LEU A 68 7.54 -3.31 -2.44
CA LEU A 68 8.30 -2.41 -3.33
C LEU A 68 7.69 -1.01 -3.43
N ILE A 69 6.35 -0.90 -3.43
CA ILE A 69 5.65 0.41 -3.44
C ILE A 69 5.83 1.10 -2.09
N MET A 70 5.69 0.33 -1.00
CA MET A 70 5.80 0.86 0.37
C MET A 70 7.25 1.18 0.75
N GLY A 71 8.22 0.57 0.07
CA GLY A 71 9.65 0.70 0.39
C GLY A 71 10.11 -0.20 1.56
N GLU A 72 9.20 -0.97 2.16
CA GLU A 72 9.48 -1.86 3.29
C GLU A 72 8.44 -3.00 3.38
N GLU A 73 8.87 -4.19 3.77
CA GLU A 73 8.00 -5.37 3.96
C GLU A 73 7.17 -5.33 5.26
N ARG A 74 7.59 -4.52 6.23
CA ARG A 74 6.99 -4.43 7.56
C ARG A 74 5.50 -4.07 7.52
N TYR A 75 5.09 -3.19 6.60
CA TYR A 75 3.67 -2.84 6.42
C TYR A 75 2.81 -4.07 6.14
N ARG A 76 3.26 -4.94 5.23
CA ARG A 76 2.55 -6.17 4.87
C ARG A 76 2.50 -7.12 6.06
N GLU A 77 3.63 -7.35 6.71
CA GLU A 77 3.72 -8.32 7.81
C GLU A 77 2.87 -7.92 9.01
N GLU A 78 2.90 -6.64 9.38
CA GLU A 78 2.14 -6.11 10.51
C GLU A 78 0.64 -6.04 10.19
N LEU A 79 0.23 -5.71 8.95
CA LEU A 79 -1.16 -5.85 8.51
C LEU A 79 -1.67 -7.29 8.69
N MET A 80 -0.86 -8.30 8.33
CA MET A 80 -1.21 -9.70 8.52
C MET A 80 -1.31 -10.10 10.00
N LYS A 81 -0.63 -9.38 10.90
CA LYS A 81 -0.74 -9.54 12.37
C LYS A 81 -1.91 -8.75 12.97
N GLY A 82 -2.62 -7.96 12.18
CA GLY A 82 -3.77 -7.17 12.62
C GLY A 82 -3.43 -5.78 13.15
N ALA A 83 -2.25 -5.25 12.81
CA ALA A 83 -1.90 -3.86 13.12
C ALA A 83 -2.91 -2.88 12.48
N THR A 84 -3.17 -1.79 13.19
CA THR A 84 -4.05 -0.72 12.72
C THR A 84 -3.33 0.21 11.75
N SER A 85 -4.08 0.86 10.87
CA SER A 85 -3.55 1.88 9.97
C SER A 85 -2.83 3.01 10.71
N ALA A 86 -3.32 3.39 11.89
CA ALA A 86 -2.70 4.40 12.75
C ALA A 86 -1.35 3.97 13.33
N GLU A 87 -1.18 2.70 13.70
CA GLU A 87 0.12 2.16 14.14
C GLU A 87 1.12 2.13 12.99
N LEU A 88 0.68 1.70 11.81
CA LEU A 88 1.52 1.62 10.62
C LEU A 88 1.92 3.00 10.07
N SER A 89 1.01 3.97 10.13
CA SER A 89 1.31 5.34 9.67
C SER A 89 2.30 6.08 10.56
N ARG A 90 2.56 5.57 11.77
CA ARG A 90 3.59 6.10 12.68
C ARG A 90 4.99 5.58 12.37
N LEU A 91 5.13 4.55 11.53
CA LEU A 91 6.42 3.90 11.26
C LEU A 91 7.48 4.83 10.67
N TRP A 92 7.04 5.88 10.00
CA TRP A 92 7.87 6.82 9.25
C TRP A 92 7.74 8.27 9.76
N GLU A 93 7.14 8.47 10.94
CA GLU A 93 6.93 9.82 11.48
C GLU A 93 8.26 10.54 11.82
N ASP A 94 9.27 9.78 12.27
CA ASP A 94 10.60 10.32 12.54
C ASP A 94 11.29 10.71 11.22
N GLU A 95 11.31 9.80 10.24
CA GLU A 95 11.86 10.04 8.90
C GLU A 95 11.14 11.19 8.18
N GLN A 96 9.82 11.33 8.37
CA GLN A 96 9.06 12.45 7.85
C GLN A 96 9.54 13.78 8.44
N ARG A 97 9.78 13.86 9.76
CA ARG A 97 10.30 15.06 10.43
C ARG A 97 11.73 15.39 9.98
N GLU A 98 12.56 14.36 9.85
CA GLU A 98 13.93 14.51 9.34
C GLU A 98 13.93 15.00 7.90
N PHE A 99 13.10 14.42 7.04
CA PHE A 99 12.98 14.83 5.64
C PHE A 99 12.43 16.25 5.52
N GLU A 100 11.40 16.60 6.30
CA GLU A 100 10.85 17.95 6.36
C GLU A 100 11.93 19.00 6.67
N SER A 101 12.81 18.68 7.63
CA SER A 101 13.95 19.53 8.02
C SER A 101 15.02 19.58 6.93
N LEU A 102 15.32 18.44 6.29
CA LEU A 102 16.29 18.33 5.20
C LEU A 102 15.87 19.19 3.99
N ILE A 103 14.57 19.22 3.67
CA ILE A 103 14.09 19.96 2.50
C ILE A 103 13.95 21.46 2.72
N GLU A 104 14.07 21.98 3.96
CA GLU A 104 13.87 23.41 4.26
C GLU A 104 14.76 24.32 3.41
N GLU A 105 16.04 23.98 3.25
CA GLU A 105 17.00 24.75 2.44
C GLU A 105 16.65 24.75 0.95
N PHE A 106 15.89 23.74 0.49
CA PHE A 106 15.54 23.55 -0.92
C PHE A 106 14.16 24.11 -1.28
N ARG A 107 13.43 24.70 -0.33
CA ARG A 107 12.11 25.29 -0.60
C ARG A 107 12.23 26.56 -1.42
N ILE A 108 11.39 26.65 -2.43
CA ILE A 108 11.24 27.85 -3.27
C ILE A 108 9.84 28.47 -3.18
N TYR A 109 8.97 27.89 -2.34
CA TYR A 109 7.62 28.35 -1.97
C TYR A 109 7.27 27.86 -0.57
#